data_AF-A0A8I2KNG1-F1
#
_entry.id   AF-A0A8I2KNG1-F1
#
_cell.length_a   1.000
_cell.length_b   1.000
_cell.length_c   1.000
_cell.angle_alpha   90.00
_cell.angle_beta   90.00
_cell.angle_gamma   90.00
#
_symmetry.space_group_name_H-M   'P 1'
#
loop_
_entity.id
_entity.type
_entity.pdbx_description
1 polymer ?
#
loop_
_entity_poly.entity_id
_entity_poly.type
_entity_poly.pdbx_seq_one_letter_code
_entity_poly.pdbx_strand_id
1 'polypeptide(L)' 'FESQPILTRLNIEPENWIKLTTQFSRIFHGAVGRERTLTAYCETLQKRRRTNLTNCERLLA' A
#
# COMPACT_ATOMS: atom_id res chain seq x y z
N PHE A 1 -8.48 -25.97 12.25
CA PHE A 1 -7.69 -24.80 11.86
C PHE A 1 -8.64 -23.81 11.23
N GLU A 2 -9.14 -22.84 11.99
CA GLU A 2 -9.95 -21.79 11.39
C GLU A 2 -9.06 -20.92 10.50
N SER A 3 -9.37 -20.88 9.21
CA SER A 3 -8.73 -19.97 8.28
C SER A 3 -9.17 -18.55 8.60
N GLN A 4 -8.30 -17.75 9.23
CA GLN A 4 -8.53 -16.31 9.32
C GLN A 4 -8.69 -15.73 7.91
N PRO A 5 -9.68 -14.85 7.68
CA PRO A 5 -9.85 -14.18 6.40
C PRO A 5 -8.54 -13.53 5.94
N ILE A 6 -8.24 -13.63 4.65
CA ILE A 6 -6.98 -13.11 4.09
C ILE A 6 -6.78 -11.61 4.40
N LEU A 7 -7.87 -10.84 4.42
CA LEU A 7 -7.85 -9.41 4.72
C LEU A 7 -7.45 -9.13 6.18
N THR A 8 -7.90 -9.96 7.12
CA THR A 8 -7.49 -9.87 8.53
C THR A 8 -5.99 -10.15 8.69
N ARG A 9 -5.47 -11.15 7.97
CA ARG A 9 -4.03 -11.47 8.00
C ARG A 9 -3.16 -10.37 7.39
N LEU A 10 -3.68 -9.70 6.36
CA LEU A 10 -3.00 -8.58 5.70
C LEU A 10 -3.20 -7.26 6.43
N ASN A 11 -4.10 -7.20 7.42
CA ASN A 11 -4.53 -5.99 8.10
C ASN A 11 -5.02 -4.93 7.09
N ILE A 12 -5.97 -5.32 6.24
CA ILE A 12 -6.58 -4.45 5.23
C ILE A 12 -8.09 -4.45 5.45
N GLU A 13 -8.68 -3.28 5.60
CA GLU A 13 -10.13 -3.12 5.69
C GLU A 13 -10.83 -3.55 4.36
N PRO A 14 -11.97 -4.26 4.40
CA PRO A 14 -12.67 -4.69 3.19
C PRO A 14 -12.99 -3.56 2.20
N GLU A 15 -13.30 -2.36 2.68
CA GLU A 15 -13.55 -1.19 1.83
C GLU A 15 -12.28 -0.74 1.08
N ASN A 16 -11.14 -0.75 1.77
CA ASN A 16 -9.84 -0.45 1.17
C ASN A 16 -9.45 -1.54 0.16
N TRP A 17 -9.78 -2.80 0.42
CA TRP A 17 -9.57 -3.90 -0.53
C TRP A 17 -10.34 -3.70 -1.84
N ILE A 18 -11.61 -3.27 -1.78
CA ILE A 18 -12.39 -2.97 -2.99
C ILE A 18 -11.75 -1.82 -3.77
N LYS A 19 -11.30 -0.75 -3.10
CA LYS A 19 -10.60 0.37 -3.77
C LYS A 19 -9.29 -0.09 -4.41
N LEU A 20 -8.50 -0.90 -3.70
CA LEU A 20 -7.25 -1.46 -4.20
C LEU A 20 -7.45 -2.30 -5.44
N THR A 21 -8.47 -3.16 -5.48
CA THR A 21 -8.71 -4.08 -6.59
C THR A 21 -9.40 -3.43 -7.79
N THR A 22 -10.18 -2.37 -7.59
CA THR A 22 -10.95 -1.71 -8.66
C THR A 22 -10.30 -0.43 -9.19
N GLN A 23 -9.47 0.24 -8.39
CA GLN A 23 -8.93 1.58 -8.70
C GLN A 23 -7.41 1.66 -8.56
N PHE A 24 -6.71 0.51 -8.50
CA PHE A 24 -5.27 0.46 -8.28
C PHE A 24 -4.47 1.50 -9.07
N SER A 25 -4.59 1.47 -10.40
CA SER A 25 -3.83 2.34 -11.31
C SER A 25 -4.27 3.80 -11.29
N ARG A 26 -5.44 4.12 -10.71
CA ARG A 26 -5.91 5.50 -10.51
C ARG A 26 -5.34 6.11 -9.23
N ILE A 27 -5.08 5.27 -8.24
CA ILE A 27 -4.62 5.70 -6.92
C ILE A 27 -3.08 5.72 -6.87
N PHE A 28 -2.44 4.71 -7.46
CA PHE A 28 -0.99 4.53 -7.40
C PHE A 28 -0.35 4.81 -8.76
N HIS A 29 0.59 5.76 -8.76
CA HIS A 29 1.31 6.21 -9.96
C HIS A 29 2.80 5.85 -9.90
N GLY A 30 3.16 4.84 -9.11
CA GLY A 30 4.54 4.50 -8.81
C GLY A 30 4.65 3.40 -7.75
N ALA A 31 5.79 3.34 -7.06
CA ALA A 31 6.03 2.31 -6.03
C ALA A 31 4.97 2.34 -4.92
N VAL A 32 4.58 1.16 -4.45
CA VAL A 32 3.58 0.92 -3.39
C VAL A 32 4.19 -0.03 -2.37
N GLY A 33 3.92 0.17 -1.08
CA GLY A 33 4.41 -0.70 -0.02
C GLY A 33 4.36 -0.06 1.35
N ARG A 34 4.97 -0.73 2.33
CA ARG A 34 5.12 -0.16 3.67
C ARG A 34 6.10 1.01 3.65
N GLU A 35 5.90 1.97 4.55
CA GLU A 35 6.70 3.19 4.66
C GLU A 35 8.21 2.91 4.64
N ARG A 36 8.67 1.94 5.43
CA ARG A 36 10.10 1.58 5.52
C ARG A 36 10.67 1.13 4.17
N THR A 37 9.94 0.29 3.44
CA THR A 37 10.38 -0.23 2.14
C THR A 37 10.34 0.84 1.07
N LEU A 38 9.30 1.70 1.07
CA LEU A 38 9.20 2.83 0.15
C LEU A 38 10.28 3.88 0.42
N THR A 39 10.60 4.11 1.69
CA THR A 39 11.67 5.02 2.09
C THR A 39 13.01 4.53 1.58
N ALA A 40 13.35 3.26 1.84
CA ALA A 40 14.57 2.66 1.32
C ALA A 40 14.62 2.69 -0.21
N TYR A 41 13.50 2.41 -0.89
CA TYR A 41 13.41 2.49 -2.36
C TYR A 41 13.61 3.91 -2.90
N CYS A 42 13.05 4.93 -2.26
CA CYS A 42 13.26 6.31 -2.66
C CYS A 42 14.71 6.77 -2.41
N GLU A 43 15.32 6.33 -1.30
CA GLU A 43 16.71 6.61 -0.96
C GLU A 43 17.70 5.99 -1.97
N THR A 44 17.52 4.71 -2.33
CA THR A 44 18.37 4.03 -3.32
C THR A 44 18.30 4.68 -4.70
N LEU A 45 17.15 5.23 -5.06
CA LEU A 45 16.94 5.92 -6.33
C LEU A 45 17.21 7.43 -6.27
N GLN A 46 17.73 7.95 -5.13
CA GLN A 46 17.96 9.38 -4.90
C GLN A 46 16.73 10.26 -5.18
N LYS A 47 15.52 9.70 -5.02
CA LYS A 47 14.26 10.41 -5.23
C LYS A 47 13.86 11.14 -3.95
N ARG A 48 13.77 12.47 -4.01
CA ARG A 48 13.31 13.31 -2.89
C ARG A 48 11.82 13.13 -2.54
N ARG A 49 10.96 12.72 -3.49
CA ARG A 49 9.51 12.60 -3.27
C ARG A 49 9.06 11.15 -3.10
N ARG A 50 8.21 10.91 -2.08
CA ARG A 50 7.53 9.63 -1.79
C ARG A 50 6.06 9.71 -2.20
N THR A 51 5.78 9.87 -3.49
CA THR A 51 4.47 10.29 -4.03
C THR A 51 3.28 9.43 -3.57
N ASN A 52 3.50 8.13 -3.31
CA ASN A 52 2.44 7.20 -2.93
C ASN A 52 2.41 6.86 -1.43
N LEU A 53 3.29 7.44 -0.60
CA LEU A 53 3.40 7.06 0.82
C LEU A 53 2.07 7.26 1.56
N THR A 54 1.46 8.44 1.43
CA THR A 54 0.17 8.76 2.06
C THR A 54 -0.96 7.83 1.59
N ASN A 55 -0.98 7.47 0.31
CA ASN A 55 -1.97 6.51 -0.22
C ASN A 55 -1.73 5.10 0.33
N CYS A 56 -0.47 4.70 0.52
CA CYS A 56 -0.11 3.42 1.14
C CYS A 56 -0.53 3.39 2.62
N GLU A 57 -0.24 4.44 3.38
CA GLU A 57 -0.65 4.56 4.79
C GLU A 57 -2.17 4.49 4.96
N ARG A 58 -2.92 5.09 4.03
CA ARG A 58 -4.38 5.13 4.11
C ARG A 58 -5.07 3.83 3.69
N LEU A 59 -4.50 3.10 2.73
CA LEU A 59 -5.17 1.95 2.09
C LEU A 59 -4.61 0.58 2.51
N LEU A 60 -3.43 0.54 3.12
CA LEU A 60 -2.80 -0.69 3.61
C LEU A 60 -2.84 -0.83 5.14
N ALA A 61 -3.63 0.02 5.81
CA ALA A 61 -3.85 0.02 7.27
C ALA A 61 -5.14 -0.70 7.66
#